data_AF-J5J2H8-F1
#
_entry.id   AF-J5J2H8-F1
#
_cell.length_a   1.000
_cell.length_b   1.000
_cell.length_c   1.000
_cell.angle_alpha   90.00
_cell.angle_beta   90.00
_cell.angle_gamma   90.00
#
_symmetry.space_group_name_H-M   'P 1'
#
loop_
_entity.id
_entity.type
_entity.pdbx_description
1 polymer ?
#
loop_
_entity_poly.entity_id
_entity_poly.type
_entity_poly.pdbx_seq_one_letter_code
_entity_poly.pdbx_strand_id
1 'polypeptide(L)'
;MSLDENADSGSFHGNSSALSDVALGLSRNFVRLDATQFFARTWEPTFIAWTTLLSITQIMPSVPLTVDSLAPAVRALDGVISGKDDPYLPPRFGHVHLFHFLGSLKSRIERDKKCGFIEAKNHVTNAALAYEFYRNAQDNPTTTSRLRRLRLIGNRWKDAVGSSPFLLLAFSKTAESFAKYPSKADNNTFRSLVLKASNDMPEELKNVCHELSIIAEHEAANNSSPDDILKSGLRDCVKECLLRPE
;
A
#
# COMPACT_ATOMS: atom_id res chain seq x y z
N MET A 1 13.80 -11.77 -56.16
CA MET A 1 14.96 -12.43 -55.55
C MET A 1 14.51 -12.89 -54.18
N SER A 2 14.08 -14.14 -54.10
CA SER A 2 13.65 -14.80 -52.86
C SER A 2 14.86 -15.24 -52.06
N LEU A 3 14.79 -15.15 -50.74
CA LEU A 3 15.19 -16.22 -49.83
C LEU A 3 14.29 -16.13 -48.58
N ASP A 4 13.53 -17.20 -48.39
CA ASP A 4 12.86 -17.59 -47.14
C ASP A 4 13.89 -17.85 -46.03
N GLU A 5 13.50 -17.59 -44.78
CA GLU A 5 13.77 -18.55 -43.71
C GLU A 5 12.70 -18.43 -42.60
N ASN A 6 11.96 -19.53 -42.45
CA ASN A 6 11.04 -19.79 -41.35
C ASN A 6 11.80 -19.89 -40.03
N ALA A 7 11.24 -19.33 -38.96
CA ALA A 7 11.41 -19.87 -37.62
C ALA A 7 10.11 -19.71 -36.83
N ASP A 8 9.59 -20.88 -36.50
CA ASP A 8 8.32 -21.24 -35.91
C ASP A 8 8.29 -20.95 -34.39
N SER A 9 7.06 -20.77 -33.90
CA SER A 9 6.55 -21.01 -32.54
C SER A 9 7.47 -20.84 -31.31
N GLY A 10 7.20 -19.77 -30.55
CA GLY A 10 7.61 -19.61 -29.16
C GLY A 10 6.43 -19.18 -28.29
N SER A 11 5.60 -20.14 -27.92
CA SER A 11 4.56 -20.03 -26.90
C SER A 11 5.09 -19.37 -25.61
N PHE A 12 4.54 -18.21 -25.24
CA PHE A 12 4.73 -17.61 -23.92
C PHE A 12 3.87 -18.36 -22.88
N HIS A 13 4.21 -19.63 -22.65
CA HIS A 13 3.71 -20.37 -21.50
C HIS A 13 4.76 -20.40 -20.39
N GLY A 14 4.42 -19.75 -19.27
CA GLY A 14 4.64 -20.31 -17.95
C GLY A 14 6.07 -20.40 -17.42
N ASN A 15 6.69 -19.26 -17.10
CA ASN A 15 7.70 -19.25 -16.04
C ASN A 15 7.02 -18.94 -14.69
N SER A 16 6.19 -19.89 -14.26
CA SER A 16 5.93 -20.06 -12.83
C SER A 16 7.23 -20.55 -12.22
N SER A 17 8.00 -19.64 -11.63
CA SER A 17 9.22 -20.00 -10.89
C SER A 17 8.82 -20.96 -9.77
N ALA A 18 9.21 -22.23 -9.89
CA ALA A 18 9.06 -23.18 -8.80
C ALA A 18 9.79 -22.62 -7.57
N LEU A 19 9.01 -22.14 -6.59
CA LEU A 19 9.53 -21.81 -5.28
C LEU A 19 10.14 -23.10 -4.71
N SER A 20 11.39 -23.05 -4.25
CA SER A 20 12.01 -24.21 -3.60
C SER A 20 11.17 -24.66 -2.40
N ASP A 21 11.25 -25.93 -1.99
CA ASP A 21 10.51 -26.44 -0.82
C ASP A 21 10.78 -25.62 0.45
N VAL A 22 11.99 -25.05 0.56
CA VAL A 22 12.36 -24.10 1.62
C VAL A 22 11.57 -22.79 1.52
N ALA A 23 11.39 -22.26 0.32
CA ALA A 23 10.59 -21.06 0.07
C ALA A 23 9.09 -21.33 0.31
N LEU A 24 8.58 -22.51 -0.05
CA LEU A 24 7.21 -22.95 0.26
C LEU A 24 6.99 -23.10 1.78
N GLY A 25 7.98 -23.62 2.51
CA GLY A 25 7.93 -23.67 3.97
C GLY A 25 7.91 -22.27 4.61
N LEU A 26 8.61 -21.31 4.02
CA LEU A 26 8.65 -19.92 4.49
C LEU A 26 7.36 -19.15 4.20
N SER A 27 6.70 -19.38 3.06
CA SER A 27 5.46 -18.67 2.70
C SER A 27 4.32 -18.97 3.68
N ARG A 28 4.27 -20.18 4.25
CA ARG A 28 3.30 -20.55 5.29
C ARG A 28 3.37 -19.66 6.54
N ASN A 29 4.55 -19.11 6.83
CA ASN A 29 4.77 -18.22 7.95
C ASN A 29 4.49 -16.74 7.62
N PHE A 30 4.12 -16.40 6.37
CA PHE A 30 3.86 -15.02 5.96
C PHE A 30 2.44 -14.58 6.31
N VAL A 31 1.48 -15.50 6.37
CA VAL A 31 0.14 -15.24 6.90
C VAL A 31 0.13 -15.54 8.39
N ARG A 32 -0.67 -14.78 9.14
CA ARG A 32 -0.93 -15.10 10.54
C ARG A 32 -1.78 -16.37 10.65
N LEU A 33 -1.45 -17.24 11.61
CA LEU A 33 -2.26 -18.44 11.87
C LEU A 33 -3.70 -18.08 12.30
N ASP A 34 -3.86 -16.94 12.98
CA ASP A 34 -5.14 -16.42 13.46
C ASP A 34 -5.73 -15.32 12.55
N ALA A 35 -5.32 -15.22 11.27
CA ALA A 35 -5.62 -14.06 10.41
C ALA A 35 -7.09 -13.63 10.41
N THR A 36 -8.03 -14.54 10.19
CA THR A 36 -9.47 -14.25 10.18
C THR A 36 -9.97 -13.77 11.55
N GLN A 37 -9.57 -14.44 12.63
CA GLN A 37 -9.99 -14.07 13.98
C GLN A 37 -9.37 -12.75 14.43
N PHE A 38 -8.12 -12.50 14.07
CA PHE A 38 -7.43 -11.24 14.31
C PHE A 38 -8.14 -10.11 13.56
N PHE A 39 -8.39 -10.31 12.26
CA PHE A 39 -9.10 -9.35 11.43
C PHE A 39 -10.48 -9.00 11.99
N ALA A 40 -11.30 -10.00 12.33
CA ALA A 40 -12.64 -9.80 12.89
C ALA A 40 -12.64 -8.94 14.17
N ARG A 41 -11.54 -8.90 14.92
CA ARG A 41 -11.38 -8.09 16.14
C ARG A 41 -10.82 -6.70 15.89
N THR A 42 -10.04 -6.50 14.84
CA THR A 42 -9.25 -5.26 14.64
C THR A 42 -9.66 -4.45 13.43
N TRP A 43 -10.46 -4.99 12.50
CA TRP A 43 -10.78 -4.33 11.23
C TRP A 43 -11.43 -2.96 11.43
N GLU A 44 -12.33 -2.83 12.40
CA GLU A 44 -13.11 -1.61 12.60
C GLU A 44 -12.26 -0.40 13.02
N PRO A 45 -11.47 -0.46 14.12
CA PRO A 45 -10.59 0.65 14.45
C PRO A 45 -9.51 0.87 13.39
N THR A 46 -9.09 -0.18 12.67
CA THR A 46 -8.20 -0.04 11.51
C THR A 46 -8.87 0.75 10.38
N PHE A 47 -10.14 0.47 10.12
CA PHE A 47 -10.92 1.13 9.07
C PHE A 47 -11.08 2.61 9.35
N ILE A 48 -11.45 2.97 10.59
CA ILE A 48 -11.53 4.38 11.00
C ILE A 48 -10.18 5.07 10.81
N ALA A 49 -9.10 4.51 11.37
CA ALA A 49 -7.77 5.10 11.29
C ALA A 49 -7.27 5.24 9.85
N TRP A 50 -7.52 4.22 9.01
CA TRP A 50 -7.14 4.22 7.60
C TRP A 50 -7.91 5.29 6.81
N THR A 51 -9.24 5.36 6.96
CA THR A 51 -10.06 6.36 6.28
C THR A 51 -9.68 7.78 6.71
N THR A 52 -9.43 8.02 8.00
CA THR A 52 -8.91 9.29 8.50
C THR A 52 -7.56 9.65 7.87
N LEU A 53 -6.62 8.71 7.79
CA LEU A 53 -5.35 8.94 7.12
C LEU A 53 -5.55 9.31 5.65
N LEU A 54 -6.42 8.56 4.94
CA LEU A 54 -6.73 8.84 3.52
C LEU A 54 -7.27 10.26 3.34
N SER A 55 -8.24 10.69 4.15
CA SER A 55 -8.79 12.05 4.09
C SER A 55 -7.73 13.14 4.32
N ILE A 56 -6.90 13.00 5.36
CA ILE A 56 -5.87 13.99 5.70
C ILE A 56 -4.80 14.10 4.62
N THR A 57 -4.54 13.02 3.89
CA THR A 57 -3.44 12.93 2.92
C THR A 57 -3.87 13.19 1.47
N GLN A 58 -5.09 13.66 1.26
CA GLN A 58 -5.55 14.04 -0.08
C GLN A 58 -4.81 15.25 -0.62
N ILE A 59 -4.30 15.11 -1.85
CA ILE A 59 -3.64 16.20 -2.56
C ILE A 59 -4.69 16.95 -3.39
N MET A 60 -5.31 17.96 -2.78
CA MET A 60 -6.43 18.72 -3.36
C MET A 60 -6.04 19.47 -4.64
N PRO A 61 -6.69 19.20 -5.81
CA PRO A 61 -6.34 19.83 -7.09
C PRO A 61 -6.39 21.35 -7.11
N SER A 62 -7.29 21.95 -6.32
CA SER A 62 -7.53 23.39 -6.25
C SER A 62 -6.58 24.14 -5.32
N VAL A 63 -5.86 23.43 -4.43
CA VAL A 63 -4.96 24.06 -3.45
C VAL A 63 -3.55 24.15 -4.07
N PRO A 64 -2.88 25.32 -4.02
CA PRO A 64 -1.50 25.45 -4.45
C PRO A 64 -0.58 24.46 -3.76
N LEU A 65 0.29 23.79 -4.52
CA LEU A 65 1.20 22.81 -3.98
C LEU A 65 2.39 23.50 -3.28
N THR A 66 2.30 23.68 -1.97
CA THR A 66 3.35 24.27 -1.12
C THR A 66 3.77 23.32 -0.01
N VAL A 67 4.94 23.56 0.59
CA VAL A 67 5.43 22.83 1.77
C VAL A 67 4.41 22.88 2.91
N ASP A 68 3.88 24.07 3.22
CA ASP A 68 2.91 24.26 4.31
C ASP A 68 1.59 23.51 4.04
N SER A 69 1.13 23.49 2.79
CA SER A 69 -0.09 22.76 2.41
C SER A 69 0.05 21.24 2.58
N LEU A 70 1.27 20.71 2.48
CA LEU A 70 1.57 19.28 2.62
C LEU A 70 1.92 18.87 4.06
N ALA A 71 2.30 19.79 4.93
CA ALA A 71 2.78 19.49 6.27
C ALA A 71 1.80 18.63 7.11
N PRO A 72 0.47 18.89 7.13
CA PRO A 72 -0.47 18.03 7.86
C PRO A 72 -0.49 16.58 7.34
N ALA A 73 -0.52 16.40 6.02
CA ALA A 73 -0.51 15.09 5.37
C ALA A 73 0.78 14.32 5.67
N VAL A 74 1.92 14.99 5.55
CA VAL A 74 3.24 14.40 5.82
C VAL A 74 3.39 14.02 7.29
N ARG A 75 2.94 14.88 8.22
CA ARG A 75 2.97 14.58 9.66
C ARG A 75 2.11 13.38 10.02
N ALA A 76 0.90 13.29 9.49
CA ALA A 76 0.01 12.14 9.71
C ALA A 76 0.65 10.85 9.20
N LEU A 77 1.20 10.88 7.99
CA LEU A 77 1.83 9.71 7.39
C LEU A 77 3.11 9.27 8.10
N ASP A 78 3.97 10.21 8.50
CA ASP A 78 5.16 9.92 9.31
C ASP A 78 4.78 9.36 10.70
N GLY A 79 3.65 9.80 11.26
CA GLY A 79 3.06 9.25 12.49
C GLY A 79 2.79 7.75 12.37
N VAL A 80 2.08 7.34 11.31
CA VAL A 80 1.79 5.93 11.03
C VAL A 80 3.08 5.13 10.79
N ILE A 81 4.00 5.67 9.97
CA ILE A 81 5.28 4.99 9.65
C ILE A 81 6.13 4.79 10.92
N SER A 82 6.11 5.74 11.84
CA SER A 82 6.81 5.63 13.13
C SER A 82 6.08 4.75 14.16
N GLY A 83 4.86 4.30 13.85
CA GLY A 83 4.07 3.41 14.70
C GLY A 83 3.27 4.12 15.80
N LYS A 84 3.02 5.42 15.67
CA LYS A 84 2.21 6.17 16.65
C LYS A 84 0.77 5.65 16.77
N ASP A 85 0.27 5.05 15.70
CA ASP A 85 -1.11 4.57 15.58
C ASP A 85 -1.22 3.04 15.76
N ASP A 86 -0.15 2.36 16.19
CA ASP A 86 -0.16 0.93 16.57
C ASP A 86 -1.03 0.73 17.84
N PRO A 87 -1.91 -0.30 17.91
CA PRO A 87 -2.08 -1.41 16.97
C PRO A 87 -3.11 -1.20 15.87
N TYR A 88 -3.79 -0.05 15.84
CA TYR A 88 -4.91 0.17 14.94
C TYR A 88 -4.48 0.42 13.50
N LEU A 89 -3.33 1.08 13.28
CA LEU A 89 -2.78 1.27 11.94
C LEU A 89 -1.29 0.92 11.91
N PRO A 90 -0.94 -0.36 11.70
CA PRO A 90 0.45 -0.82 11.72
C PRO A 90 1.32 -0.08 10.68
N PRO A 91 2.63 0.11 10.93
CA PRO A 91 3.51 0.90 10.05
C PRO A 91 3.49 0.51 8.57
N ARG A 92 3.22 -0.76 8.24
CA ARG A 92 3.10 -1.25 6.86
C ARG A 92 2.03 -0.52 6.04
N PHE A 93 0.94 -0.07 6.66
CA PHE A 93 -0.06 0.79 6.01
C PHE A 93 0.56 2.12 5.60
N GLY A 94 1.29 2.76 6.51
CA GLY A 94 2.02 3.99 6.22
C GLY A 94 3.07 3.82 5.11
N HIS A 95 3.78 2.68 5.05
CA HIS A 95 4.73 2.42 3.96
C HIS A 95 4.03 2.31 2.59
N VAL A 96 2.92 1.56 2.51
CA VAL A 96 2.14 1.43 1.27
C VAL A 96 1.57 2.80 0.88
N HIS A 97 0.99 3.52 1.83
CA HIS A 97 0.43 4.83 1.57
C HIS A 97 1.47 5.85 1.12
N LEU A 98 2.67 5.84 1.70
CA LEU A 98 3.80 6.65 1.24
C LEU A 98 4.16 6.38 -0.21
N PHE A 99 4.14 5.12 -0.64
CA PHE A 99 4.39 4.78 -2.03
C PHE A 99 3.37 5.43 -2.96
N HIS A 100 2.08 5.35 -2.61
CA HIS A 100 0.99 5.97 -3.38
C HIS A 100 1.05 7.50 -3.32
N PHE A 101 1.23 8.09 -2.13
CA PHE A 101 1.30 9.52 -1.91
C PHE A 101 2.41 10.18 -2.76
N LEU A 102 3.62 9.61 -2.76
CA LEU A 102 4.72 10.10 -3.61
C LEU A 102 4.41 9.96 -5.10
N GLY A 103 3.67 8.92 -5.49
CA GLY A 103 3.16 8.75 -6.86
C GLY A 103 2.17 9.84 -7.25
N SER A 104 1.17 10.09 -6.40
CA SER A 104 0.17 11.14 -6.58
C SER A 104 0.79 12.54 -6.62
N LEU A 105 1.76 12.81 -5.74
CA LEU A 105 2.50 14.06 -5.70
C LEU A 105 3.31 14.27 -6.98
N LYS A 106 3.99 13.24 -7.49
CA LYS A 106 4.69 13.28 -8.78
C LYS A 106 3.72 13.64 -9.92
N SER A 107 2.55 12.98 -9.97
CA SER A 107 1.53 13.24 -11.00
C SER A 107 0.96 14.65 -10.88
N ARG A 108 0.76 15.16 -9.66
CA ARG A 108 0.34 16.54 -9.41
C ARG A 108 1.37 17.54 -9.90
N ILE A 109 2.64 17.35 -9.57
CA ILE A 109 3.75 18.21 -10.03
C ILE A 109 3.81 18.24 -11.57
N GLU A 110 3.61 17.10 -12.22
CA GLU A 110 3.56 17.04 -13.69
C GLU A 110 2.44 17.92 -14.27
N ARG A 111 1.24 17.86 -13.68
CA ARG A 111 0.10 18.70 -14.07
C ARG A 111 0.39 20.18 -13.84
N ASP A 112 0.87 20.53 -12.67
CA ASP A 112 1.12 21.92 -12.28
C ASP A 112 2.23 22.55 -13.13
N LYS A 113 3.24 21.77 -13.55
CA LYS A 113 4.23 22.22 -14.55
C LYS A 113 3.60 22.50 -15.91
N LYS A 114 2.73 21.61 -16.41
CA LYS A 114 2.03 21.81 -17.69
C LYS A 114 1.15 23.06 -17.67
N CYS A 115 0.59 23.41 -16.51
CA CYS A 115 -0.21 24.62 -16.31
C CYS A 115 0.62 25.87 -15.98
N GLY A 116 1.95 25.78 -15.86
CA GLY A 116 2.83 26.90 -15.52
C GLY A 116 2.81 27.32 -14.04
N PHE A 117 2.16 26.56 -13.16
CA PHE A 117 2.16 26.83 -11.71
C PHE A 117 3.46 26.43 -11.02
N ILE A 118 4.21 25.49 -11.61
CA ILE A 118 5.54 25.09 -11.16
C ILE A 118 6.52 25.27 -12.30
N GLU A 119 7.64 25.92 -12.03
CA GLU A 119 8.70 26.10 -13.02
C GLU A 119 9.31 24.75 -13.44
N ALA A 120 9.42 24.54 -14.76
CA ALA A 120 10.10 23.38 -15.30
C ALA A 120 11.62 23.60 -15.28
N LYS A 121 12.34 22.82 -14.47
CA LYS A 121 13.81 22.82 -14.41
C LYS A 121 14.39 21.63 -15.18
N ASN A 122 15.33 21.90 -16.10
CA ASN A 122 15.89 20.91 -17.05
C ASN A 122 16.57 19.69 -16.41
N HIS A 123 16.95 19.77 -15.13
CA HIS A 123 17.70 18.70 -14.44
C HIS A 123 16.96 18.09 -13.25
N VAL A 124 15.73 18.55 -12.96
CA VAL A 124 14.98 18.07 -11.79
C VAL A 124 13.75 17.29 -12.23
N THR A 125 13.82 15.97 -12.09
CA THR A 125 12.70 15.07 -12.38
C THR A 125 11.53 15.33 -11.42
N ASN A 126 10.29 15.08 -11.86
CA ASN A 126 9.11 15.21 -11.00
C ASN A 126 9.17 14.29 -9.79
N ALA A 127 9.84 13.13 -9.92
CA ALA A 127 10.08 12.24 -8.79
C ALA A 127 11.05 12.86 -7.76
N ALA A 128 12.12 13.51 -8.21
CA ALA A 128 13.03 14.22 -7.31
C ALA A 128 12.33 15.36 -6.57
N LEU A 129 11.49 16.15 -7.27
CA LEU A 129 10.68 17.20 -6.66
C LEU A 129 9.67 16.63 -5.65
N ALA A 130 9.00 15.50 -5.93
CA ALA A 130 8.08 14.89 -4.98
C ALA A 130 8.79 14.48 -3.67
N TYR A 131 10.02 13.98 -3.76
CA TYR A 131 10.84 13.69 -2.59
C TYR A 131 11.21 14.96 -1.83
N GLU A 132 11.56 16.02 -2.54
CA GLU A 132 11.92 17.31 -1.94
C GLU A 132 10.73 17.94 -1.20
N PHE A 133 9.56 18.02 -1.85
CA PHE A 133 8.33 18.49 -1.22
C PHE A 133 7.98 17.69 0.03
N TYR A 134 8.01 16.35 -0.05
CA TYR A 134 7.75 15.50 1.11
C TYR A 134 8.70 15.82 2.25
N ARG A 135 10.02 15.82 1.98
CA ARG A 135 11.05 16.04 3.00
C ARG A 135 10.97 17.41 3.64
N ASN A 136 10.74 18.44 2.84
CA ASN A 136 10.66 19.82 3.32
C ASN A 136 9.40 20.07 4.16
N ALA A 137 8.35 19.27 3.95
CA ALA A 137 7.12 19.31 4.76
C ALA A 137 7.20 18.48 6.05
N GLN A 138 8.30 17.77 6.31
CA GLN A 138 8.51 17.06 7.57
C GLN A 138 8.95 18.02 8.67
N ASP A 139 8.44 17.81 9.89
CA ASP A 139 8.93 18.53 11.08
C ASP A 139 10.44 18.28 11.30
N ASN A 140 10.91 17.05 11.01
CA ASN A 140 12.32 16.66 11.03
C ASN A 140 12.69 15.95 9.72
N PRO A 141 13.26 16.67 8.72
CA PRO A 141 13.52 16.11 7.40
C PRO A 141 14.42 14.87 7.45
N THR A 142 13.91 13.76 6.92
CA THR A 142 14.68 12.53 6.76
C THR A 142 15.67 12.64 5.61
N THR A 143 16.61 11.71 5.50
CA THR A 143 17.52 11.67 4.34
C THR A 143 16.82 11.11 3.11
N THR A 144 17.22 11.54 1.91
CA THR A 144 16.68 10.99 0.65
C THR A 144 16.88 9.48 0.57
N SER A 145 18.00 8.95 1.07
CA SER A 145 18.27 7.50 1.12
C SER A 145 17.28 6.77 2.03
N ARG A 146 16.97 7.33 3.20
CA ARG A 146 15.95 6.79 4.11
C ARG A 146 14.57 6.79 3.47
N LEU A 147 14.16 7.90 2.84
CA LEU A 147 12.87 7.99 2.16
C LEU A 147 12.75 6.99 1.00
N ARG A 148 13.83 6.82 0.22
CA ARG A 148 13.90 5.79 -0.85
C ARG A 148 13.70 4.38 -0.29
N ARG A 149 14.31 4.08 0.86
CA ARG A 149 14.14 2.79 1.55
C ARG A 149 12.70 2.58 2.03
N LEU A 150 12.07 3.60 2.62
CA LEU A 150 10.67 3.52 3.07
C LEU A 150 9.73 3.29 1.89
N ARG A 151 9.92 4.02 0.79
CA ARG A 151 9.17 3.81 -0.45
C ARG A 151 9.38 2.41 -1.02
N LEU A 152 10.60 1.86 -0.96
CA LEU A 152 10.87 0.49 -1.41
C LEU A 152 10.08 -0.54 -0.60
N ILE A 153 10.03 -0.38 0.73
CA ILE A 153 9.21 -1.25 1.60
C ILE A 153 7.73 -1.14 1.20
N GLY A 154 7.25 0.08 0.95
CA GLY A 154 5.90 0.33 0.44
C GLY A 154 5.62 -0.37 -0.88
N ASN A 155 6.54 -0.27 -1.85
CA ASN A 155 6.41 -0.93 -3.15
C ASN A 155 6.31 -2.46 -3.01
N ARG A 156 7.12 -3.05 -2.13
CA ARG A 156 7.09 -4.50 -1.87
C ARG A 156 5.74 -4.94 -1.32
N TRP A 157 5.17 -4.17 -0.41
CA TRP A 157 3.82 -4.44 0.12
C TRP A 157 2.70 -4.14 -0.87
N LYS A 158 2.83 -3.09 -1.69
CA LYS A 158 1.81 -2.71 -2.68
C LYS A 158 1.58 -3.82 -3.71
N ASP A 159 2.64 -4.51 -4.13
CA ASP A 159 2.51 -5.65 -5.04
C ASP A 159 1.83 -6.87 -4.38
N ALA A 160 1.94 -6.97 -3.05
CA ALA A 160 1.36 -8.04 -2.26
C ALA A 160 -0.14 -7.86 -2.00
N VAL A 161 -0.58 -6.64 -1.73
CA VAL A 161 -1.96 -6.36 -1.32
C VAL A 161 -2.83 -5.81 -2.45
N GLY A 162 -2.25 -5.50 -3.61
CA GLY A 162 -2.98 -4.96 -4.74
C GLY A 162 -3.72 -3.66 -4.37
N SER A 163 -5.02 -3.63 -4.62
CA SER A 163 -5.93 -2.53 -4.24
C SER A 163 -6.59 -2.74 -2.87
N SER A 164 -6.13 -3.70 -2.07
CA SER A 164 -6.79 -4.10 -0.82
C SER A 164 -5.89 -3.92 0.41
N PRO A 165 -5.59 -2.68 0.85
CA PRO A 165 -4.73 -2.40 2.00
C PRO A 165 -5.10 -3.16 3.27
N PHE A 166 -6.37 -3.50 3.49
CA PHE A 166 -6.80 -4.27 4.67
C PHE A 166 -6.20 -5.68 4.75
N LEU A 167 -5.74 -6.26 3.63
CA LEU A 167 -4.98 -7.52 3.62
C LEU A 167 -3.67 -7.42 4.42
N LEU A 168 -3.14 -6.21 4.64
CA LEU A 168 -1.96 -5.98 5.46
C LEU A 168 -2.13 -6.52 6.89
N LEU A 169 -3.35 -6.59 7.43
CA LEU A 169 -3.64 -7.16 8.76
C LEU A 169 -3.44 -8.68 8.81
N ALA A 170 -3.67 -9.38 7.70
CA ALA A 170 -3.54 -10.83 7.62
C ALA A 170 -2.08 -11.30 7.61
N PHE A 171 -1.14 -10.43 7.20
CA PHE A 171 0.27 -10.78 7.15
C PHE A 171 0.95 -10.75 8.52
N SER A 172 1.87 -11.69 8.72
CA SER A 172 2.60 -11.88 9.97
C SER A 172 3.76 -10.87 10.15
N LYS A 173 4.36 -10.89 11.34
CA LYS A 173 5.61 -10.16 11.62
C LYS A 173 6.79 -10.70 10.79
N THR A 174 6.75 -11.98 10.38
CA THR A 174 7.77 -12.58 9.51
C THR A 174 7.74 -11.94 8.13
N ALA A 175 6.56 -11.85 7.50
CA ALA A 175 6.40 -11.15 6.22
C ALA A 175 6.89 -9.70 6.31
N GLU A 176 6.54 -9.00 7.40
CA GLU A 176 7.01 -7.64 7.65
C GLU A 176 8.53 -7.52 7.77
N SER A 177 9.17 -8.47 8.46
CA SER A 177 10.63 -8.51 8.54
C SER A 177 11.26 -8.69 7.16
N PHE A 178 10.72 -9.58 6.34
CA PHE A 178 11.22 -9.78 4.98
C PHE A 178 11.02 -8.54 4.10
N ALA A 179 9.87 -7.86 4.20
CA ALA A 179 9.62 -6.61 3.49
C ALA A 179 10.65 -5.51 3.85
N LYS A 180 11.03 -5.41 5.13
CA LYS A 180 11.98 -4.40 5.65
C LYS A 180 13.44 -4.65 5.27
N TYR A 181 13.81 -5.90 5.01
CA TYR A 181 15.20 -6.33 4.81
C TYR A 181 15.36 -7.09 3.48
N PRO A 182 15.76 -6.40 2.39
CA PRO A 182 16.05 -7.05 1.10
C PRO A 182 17.14 -8.12 1.16
N SER A 183 17.98 -8.12 2.20
CA SER A 183 18.96 -9.19 2.44
C SER A 183 18.35 -10.54 2.80
N LYS A 184 17.09 -10.57 3.28
CA LYS A 184 16.37 -11.82 3.60
C LYS A 184 15.69 -12.45 2.38
N ALA A 185 15.27 -11.61 1.45
CA ALA A 185 14.71 -11.98 0.18
C ALA A 185 14.79 -10.75 -0.71
N ASP A 186 15.23 -10.92 -1.96
CA ASP A 186 15.13 -9.86 -2.94
C ASP A 186 13.65 -9.52 -3.27
N ASN A 187 13.43 -8.57 -4.16
CA ASN A 187 12.08 -8.13 -4.49
C ASN A 187 11.26 -9.23 -5.15
N ASN A 188 11.87 -10.02 -6.03
CA ASN A 188 11.17 -11.07 -6.78
C ASN A 188 10.80 -12.23 -5.87
N THR A 189 11.75 -12.68 -5.05
CA THR A 189 11.55 -13.75 -4.06
C THR A 189 10.48 -13.35 -3.05
N PHE A 190 10.54 -12.13 -2.52
CA PHE A 190 9.51 -11.65 -1.60
C PHE A 190 8.14 -11.58 -2.26
N ARG A 191 8.05 -11.09 -3.49
CA ARG A 191 6.80 -11.07 -4.26
C ARG A 191 6.23 -12.47 -4.41
N SER A 192 7.03 -13.44 -4.82
CA SER A 192 6.59 -14.83 -4.98
C SER A 192 6.12 -15.45 -3.64
N LEU A 193 6.85 -15.22 -2.55
CA LEU A 193 6.47 -15.70 -1.21
C LEU A 193 5.13 -15.10 -0.76
N VAL A 194 4.94 -13.79 -0.96
CA VAL A 194 3.69 -13.14 -0.57
C VAL A 194 2.52 -13.56 -1.46
N LEU A 195 2.69 -13.63 -2.79
CA LEU A 195 1.63 -14.11 -3.67
C LEU A 195 1.19 -15.52 -3.31
N LYS A 196 2.14 -16.41 -3.02
CA LYS A 196 1.83 -17.76 -2.55
C LYS A 196 1.05 -17.74 -1.22
N ALA A 197 1.49 -16.93 -0.27
CA ALA A 197 0.81 -16.73 1.01
C ALA A 197 -0.61 -16.16 0.84
N SER A 198 -0.81 -15.17 -0.05
CA SER A 198 -2.13 -14.60 -0.35
C SER A 198 -3.07 -15.61 -0.99
N ASN A 199 -2.56 -16.51 -1.85
CA ASN A 199 -3.35 -17.57 -2.45
C ASN A 199 -3.86 -18.59 -1.42
N ASP A 200 -3.13 -18.77 -0.33
CA ASP A 200 -3.50 -19.69 0.75
C ASP A 200 -4.44 -19.02 1.80
N MET A 201 -4.80 -17.73 1.62
CA MET A 201 -5.77 -17.04 2.49
C MET A 201 -7.23 -17.38 2.10
N PRO A 202 -8.16 -17.45 3.08
CA PRO A 202 -9.59 -17.62 2.80
C PRO A 202 -10.14 -16.55 1.84
N GLU A 203 -11.00 -16.95 0.90
CA GLU A 203 -11.60 -16.03 -0.08
C GLU A 203 -12.50 -14.99 0.60
N GLU A 204 -13.22 -15.39 1.64
CA GLU A 204 -14.11 -14.53 2.43
C GLU A 204 -13.32 -13.36 3.04
N LEU A 205 -12.12 -13.65 3.58
CA LEU A 205 -11.24 -12.63 4.13
C LEU A 205 -10.75 -11.65 3.04
N LYS A 206 -10.39 -12.18 1.87
CA LYS A 206 -9.93 -11.35 0.74
C LYS A 206 -11.04 -10.43 0.23
N ASN A 207 -12.25 -10.96 0.08
CA ASN A 207 -13.42 -10.20 -0.36
C ASN A 207 -13.78 -9.10 0.63
N VAL A 208 -13.83 -9.41 1.94
CA VAL A 208 -14.10 -8.38 2.96
C VAL A 208 -13.02 -7.29 2.97
N CYS A 209 -11.74 -7.66 2.85
CA CYS A 209 -10.66 -6.69 2.75
C CYS A 209 -10.80 -5.79 1.51
N HIS A 210 -11.23 -6.36 0.38
CA HIS A 210 -11.46 -5.63 -0.86
C HIS A 210 -12.60 -4.61 -0.72
N GLU A 211 -13.77 -5.05 -0.25
CA GLU A 211 -14.93 -4.18 -0.05
C GLU A 211 -14.63 -3.04 0.92
N LEU A 212 -13.99 -3.33 2.06
CA LEU A 212 -13.59 -2.30 3.02
C LEU A 212 -12.62 -1.29 2.41
N SER A 213 -11.76 -1.71 1.48
CA SER A 213 -10.84 -0.81 0.79
C SER A 213 -11.58 0.15 -0.14
N ILE A 214 -12.56 -0.36 -0.91
CA ILE A 214 -13.41 0.46 -1.79
C ILE A 214 -14.18 1.49 -0.96
N ILE A 215 -14.82 1.04 0.12
CA ILE A 215 -15.60 1.92 0.99
C ILE A 215 -14.66 2.98 1.60
N ALA A 216 -13.51 2.61 2.15
CA ALA A 216 -12.58 3.58 2.74
C ALA A 216 -12.13 4.65 1.75
N GLU A 217 -11.84 4.28 0.49
CA GLU A 217 -11.47 5.23 -0.56
C GLU A 217 -12.62 6.18 -0.94
N HIS A 218 -13.84 5.64 -1.10
CA HIS A 218 -15.04 6.42 -1.40
C HIS A 218 -15.33 7.45 -0.30
N GLU A 219 -15.27 7.03 0.95
CA GLU A 219 -15.63 7.85 2.10
C GLU A 219 -14.58 8.92 2.38
N ALA A 220 -13.30 8.56 2.21
CA ALA A 220 -12.24 9.54 2.24
C ALA A 220 -12.47 10.62 1.17
N ALA A 221 -12.79 10.24 -0.07
CA ALA A 221 -13.02 11.18 -1.17
C ALA A 221 -14.20 12.14 -0.93
N ASN A 222 -15.23 11.69 -0.21
CA ASN A 222 -16.43 12.47 0.08
C ASN A 222 -16.35 13.26 1.41
N ASN A 223 -15.27 13.13 2.18
CA ASN A 223 -15.12 13.71 3.52
C ASN A 223 -16.25 13.29 4.48
N SER A 224 -16.78 12.07 4.32
CA SER A 224 -17.80 11.53 5.22
C SER A 224 -17.20 11.11 6.57
N SER A 225 -18.02 11.13 7.62
CA SER A 225 -17.62 10.62 8.93
C SER A 225 -17.57 9.08 8.93
N PRO A 226 -16.45 8.45 9.34
CA PRO A 226 -16.37 6.99 9.50
C PRO A 226 -17.48 6.40 10.39
N ASP A 227 -17.94 7.16 11.40
CA ASP A 227 -18.95 6.73 12.36
C ASP A 227 -20.34 6.55 11.74
N ASP A 228 -20.67 7.31 10.70
CA ASP A 228 -21.99 7.24 10.06
C ASP A 228 -22.11 5.99 9.18
N ILE A 229 -21.00 5.53 8.60
CA ILE A 229 -20.93 4.30 7.79
C ILE A 229 -20.94 3.05 8.69
N LEU A 230 -20.27 3.10 9.85
CA LEU A 230 -20.30 1.99 10.79
C LEU A 230 -21.71 1.70 11.33
N LYS A 231 -22.59 2.71 11.30
CA LYS A 231 -24.01 2.60 11.66
C LYS A 231 -24.90 2.08 10.52
N SER A 232 -24.42 2.00 9.28
CA SER A 232 -25.22 1.59 8.11
C SER A 232 -25.28 0.07 7.87
N GLY A 233 -24.83 -0.74 8.84
CA GLY A 233 -24.89 -2.22 8.76
C GLY A 233 -23.58 -2.89 8.36
N LEU A 234 -22.51 -2.13 8.09
CA LEU A 234 -21.18 -2.67 7.71
C LEU A 234 -20.64 -3.67 8.76
N ARG A 235 -20.90 -3.43 10.04
CA ARG A 235 -20.51 -4.35 11.13
C ARG A 235 -21.15 -5.72 11.00
N ASP A 236 -22.42 -5.76 10.61
CA ASP A 236 -23.17 -7.00 10.47
C ASP A 236 -22.72 -7.75 9.22
N CYS A 237 -22.48 -7.05 8.10
CA CYS A 237 -21.90 -7.64 6.89
C CYS A 237 -20.53 -8.30 7.15
N VAL A 238 -19.61 -7.61 7.83
CA VAL A 238 -18.28 -8.18 8.12
C VAL A 238 -18.38 -9.41 9.02
N LYS A 239 -19.27 -9.37 10.03
CA LYS A 239 -19.50 -10.53 10.92
C LYS A 239 -20.11 -11.71 10.16
N GLU A 240 -21.14 -11.48 9.36
CA GLU A 240 -21.81 -12.54 8.59
C GLU A 240 -20.87 -13.19 7.58
N CYS A 241 -20.02 -12.41 6.91
CA CYS A 241 -19.06 -12.94 5.93
C CYS A 241 -17.92 -13.75 6.55
N LEU A 242 -17.44 -13.38 7.74
CA LEU A 242 -16.25 -14.00 8.33
C LEU A 242 -16.52 -15.04 9.42
N LEU A 243 -17.70 -15.01 10.05
CA LEU A 243 -17.99 -15.78 11.26
C LEU A 243 -19.24 -16.68 11.14
N ARG A 244 -19.85 -16.82 9.96
CA ARG A 244 -20.89 -17.82 9.76
C ARG A 244 -20.29 -19.23 9.85
N PRO A 245 -20.93 -20.16 10.59
CA PRO A 245 -20.61 -21.58 10.45
C PRO A 245 -20.99 -22.04 9.05
N GLU A 246 -20.11 -22.81 8.41
CA GLU A 246 -20.45 -23.64 7.24
C GLU A 246 -21.48 -24.73 7.60
#